data_AF-A0A2V6PRV0-F1
#
_entry.id   AF-A0A2V6PRV0-F1
#
_cell.length_a   1.000
_cell.length_b   1.000
_cell.length_c   1.000
_cell.angle_alpha   90.00
_cell.angle_beta   90.00
_cell.angle_gamma   90.00
#
_symmetry.space_group_name_H-M   'P 1'
#
loop_
_entity.id
_entity.type
_entity.pdbx_description
1 polymer ?
#
loop_
_entity_poly.entity_id
_entity_poly.type
_entity_poly.pdbx_seq_one_letter_code
_entity_poly.pdbx_strand_id
1 'polypeptide(L)'
;MRWGGHWLEPAGLTLPKLEIPDAVWKIYPDLSHAHDWDAAIAATSFVPDDVVAELCDAMGLVGTPEHCADRIAEMTKLGVRNLYLMAFQTFVGPEAERDAFRDVVFPRLRSAGLR
;
A
#
# COMPACT_ATOMS: atom_id res chain seq x y z
N MET A 1 13.74 -11.36 -2.74
CA MET A 1 12.86 -11.68 -1.59
C MET A 1 11.74 -12.58 -2.06
N ARG A 2 11.51 -13.74 -1.45
CA ARG A 2 10.24 -14.47 -1.64
C ARG A 2 9.21 -13.72 -0.80
N TRP A 3 8.37 -12.91 -1.44
CA TRP A 3 7.23 -12.22 -0.82
C TRP A 3 6.08 -13.15 -0.39
N GLY A 4 6.23 -14.46 -0.60
CA GLY A 4 5.21 -15.46 -0.25
C GLY A 4 5.18 -15.83 1.24
N GLY A 5 3.97 -16.08 1.75
CA GLY A 5 3.64 -16.73 3.02
C GLY A 5 3.88 -15.89 4.28
N HIS A 6 5.09 -15.38 4.46
CA HIS A 6 5.57 -14.87 5.74
C HIS A 6 4.76 -13.68 6.31
N TRP A 7 4.21 -12.83 5.44
CA TRP A 7 3.42 -11.66 5.84
C TRP A 7 1.92 -11.85 5.63
N LEU A 8 1.53 -12.73 4.70
CA LEU A 8 0.13 -12.94 4.33
C LEU A 8 -0.60 -13.81 5.36
N GLU A 9 0.02 -14.91 5.81
CA GLU A 9 -0.60 -15.80 6.80
C GLU A 9 -0.87 -15.09 8.14
N PRO A 10 0.08 -14.30 8.72
CA PRO A 10 -0.21 -13.54 9.93
C PRO A 10 -1.28 -12.45 9.74
N ALA A 11 -1.46 -11.96 8.50
CA ALA A 11 -2.51 -11.02 8.16
C ALA A 11 -3.87 -11.71 7.90
N GLY A 12 -3.93 -13.04 8.00
CA GLY A 12 -5.15 -13.82 7.74
C GLY A 12 -5.49 -13.97 6.26
N LEU A 13 -4.57 -13.63 5.36
CA LEU A 13 -4.78 -13.62 3.93
C LEU A 13 -4.40 -14.95 3.27
N THR A 14 -5.24 -15.44 2.38
CA THR A 14 -4.96 -16.60 1.53
C THR A 14 -5.13 -16.22 0.07
N LEU A 15 -4.02 -16.12 -0.67
CA LEU A 15 -4.09 -15.78 -2.09
C LEU A 15 -4.54 -16.98 -2.93
N PRO A 16 -5.36 -16.76 -3.97
CA PRO A 16 -5.61 -17.79 -4.97
C PRO A 16 -4.31 -18.15 -5.69
N LYS A 17 -4.30 -19.32 -6.34
CA LYS A 17 -3.18 -19.66 -7.23
C LYS A 17 -3.20 -18.69 -8.42
N LEU A 18 -2.14 -17.90 -8.55
CA LEU A 18 -1.95 -16.96 -9.66
C LEU A 18 -0.82 -17.47 -10.55
N GLU A 19 -1.07 -17.54 -11.86
CA GLU A 19 -0.04 -17.82 -12.86
C GLU A 19 0.62 -16.49 -13.24
N ILE A 20 1.92 -16.35 -12.96
CA ILE A 20 2.66 -15.10 -13.15
C ILE A 20 3.06 -14.97 -14.62
N PRO A 21 2.58 -13.95 -15.36
CA PRO A 21 2.95 -13.75 -16.76
C PRO A 21 4.42 -13.35 -16.93
N ASP A 22 5.04 -13.76 -18.05
CA ASP A 22 6.42 -13.38 -18.40
C ASP A 22 6.65 -11.86 -18.43
N ALA A 23 5.61 -11.07 -18.72
CA ALA A 23 5.68 -9.61 -18.76
C ALA A 23 6.16 -8.99 -17.43
N VAL A 24 5.83 -9.62 -16.29
CA VAL A 24 6.24 -9.18 -14.96
C VAL A 24 7.77 -9.06 -14.84
N TRP A 25 8.50 -10.01 -15.44
CA TRP A 25 9.95 -10.08 -15.36
C TRP A 25 10.67 -9.17 -16.35
N LYS A 26 9.92 -8.46 -17.20
CA LYS A 26 10.46 -7.57 -18.25
C LYS A 26 10.39 -6.09 -17.87
N ILE A 27 9.75 -5.76 -16.75
CA ILE A 27 9.67 -4.39 -16.24
C ILE A 27 11.05 -3.96 -15.71
N TYR A 28 11.50 -2.79 -16.14
CA TYR A 28 12.80 -2.23 -15.78
C TYR A 28 12.67 -1.02 -14.85
N PRO A 29 13.57 -0.86 -13.87
CA PRO A 29 14.53 -1.87 -13.37
C PRO A 29 13.86 -3.03 -12.62
N ASP A 30 12.69 -2.79 -12.02
CA ASP A 30 11.79 -3.79 -11.45
C ASP A 30 10.39 -3.18 -11.25
N LEU A 31 9.41 -3.97 -10.77
CA LEU A 31 8.02 -3.53 -10.57
C LEU A 31 7.85 -2.36 -9.58
N SER A 32 8.65 -2.31 -8.52
CA SER A 32 8.53 -1.30 -7.46
C SER A 32 9.21 0.01 -7.85
N HIS A 33 10.10 -0.05 -8.83
CA HIS A 33 10.90 1.07 -9.31
C HIS A 33 10.63 1.36 -10.79
N ALA A 34 9.48 0.95 -11.32
CA ALA A 34 9.23 1.00 -12.76
C ALA A 34 9.40 2.42 -13.32
N HIS A 35 10.19 2.55 -14.38
CA HIS A 35 10.27 3.80 -15.13
C HIS A 35 9.00 4.04 -15.96
N ASP A 36 8.38 2.96 -16.43
CA ASP A 36 7.12 2.96 -17.15
C ASP A 36 6.05 2.31 -16.26
N TRP A 37 5.30 3.17 -15.56
CA TRP A 37 4.24 2.73 -14.64
C TRP A 37 3.05 2.10 -15.38
N ASP A 38 2.73 2.57 -16.58
CA ASP A 38 1.62 2.01 -17.36
C ASP A 38 1.94 0.57 -17.78
N ALA A 39 3.19 0.32 -18.20
CA ALA A 39 3.66 -1.03 -18.50
C ALA A 39 3.66 -1.93 -17.26
N ALA A 40 4.06 -1.40 -16.09
CA ALA A 40 4.04 -2.16 -14.84
C ALA A 40 2.62 -2.55 -14.44
N ILE A 41 1.67 -1.60 -14.50
CA ILE A 41 0.25 -1.84 -14.22
C ILE A 41 -0.30 -2.93 -15.14
N ALA A 42 -0.06 -2.81 -16.46
CA ALA A 42 -0.49 -3.79 -17.43
C ALA A 42 0.13 -5.18 -17.19
N ALA A 43 1.41 -5.25 -16.80
CA ALA A 43 2.07 -6.51 -16.48
C ALA A 43 1.51 -7.18 -15.21
N THR A 44 0.96 -6.40 -14.27
CA THR A 44 0.37 -6.88 -13.02
C THR A 44 -1.14 -7.09 -13.06
N SER A 45 -1.81 -6.80 -14.18
CA SER A 45 -3.29 -6.87 -14.29
C SER A 45 -3.87 -8.29 -14.27
N PHE A 46 -3.02 -9.32 -14.13
CA PHE A 46 -3.45 -10.71 -13.93
C PHE A 46 -3.89 -10.98 -12.49
N VAL A 47 -3.60 -10.07 -11.54
CA VAL A 47 -4.10 -10.13 -10.18
C VAL A 47 -5.54 -9.59 -10.16
N PRO A 48 -6.54 -10.37 -9.72
CA PRO A 48 -7.92 -9.89 -9.62
C PRO A 48 -8.08 -8.69 -8.67
N ASP A 49 -8.98 -7.76 -9.01
CA ASP A 49 -9.20 -6.53 -8.23
C ASP A 49 -9.66 -6.80 -6.78
N ASP A 50 -10.42 -7.87 -6.54
CA ASP A 50 -10.84 -8.29 -5.20
C ASP A 50 -9.65 -8.73 -4.35
N VAL A 51 -8.70 -9.46 -4.95
CA VAL A 51 -7.44 -9.83 -4.31
C VAL A 51 -6.58 -8.59 -4.03
N VAL A 52 -6.53 -7.63 -4.95
CA VAL A 52 -5.82 -6.36 -4.74
C VAL A 52 -6.45 -5.59 -3.58
N ALA A 53 -7.78 -5.48 -3.55
CA ALA A 53 -8.49 -4.81 -2.47
C ALA A 53 -8.23 -5.46 -1.12
N GLU A 54 -8.28 -6.79 -1.03
CA GLU A 54 -8.00 -7.53 0.20
C GLU A 54 -6.55 -7.31 0.67
N LEU A 55 -5.59 -7.30 -0.27
CA LEU A 55 -4.20 -6.97 0.03
C LEU A 55 -4.05 -5.55 0.55
N CYS A 56 -4.69 -4.56 -0.07
CA CYS A 56 -4.67 -3.17 0.39
C CYS A 56 -5.28 -3.01 1.78
N ASP A 57 -6.41 -3.67 2.05
CA ASP A 57 -7.09 -3.63 3.35
C ASP A 57 -6.30 -4.33 4.45
N ALA A 58 -5.49 -5.33 4.12
CA ALA A 58 -4.65 -6.02 5.10
C ALA A 58 -3.30 -5.33 5.31
N MET A 59 -2.72 -4.77 4.26
CA MET A 59 -1.34 -4.30 4.24
C MET A 59 -1.26 -2.78 4.40
N GLY A 60 -0.66 -2.33 5.51
CA GLY A 60 -0.20 -0.94 5.65
C GLY A 60 -1.29 0.14 5.50
N LEU A 61 -0.90 1.30 4.97
CA LEU A 61 -1.76 2.46 4.72
C LEU A 61 -1.91 2.64 3.21
N VAL A 62 -2.87 1.95 2.61
CA VAL A 62 -3.14 1.99 1.17
C VAL A 62 -4.59 2.43 0.95
N GLY A 63 -4.81 3.33 -0.01
CA GLY A 63 -6.14 3.85 -0.35
C GLY A 63 -6.24 5.36 -0.19
N THR A 64 -7.46 5.85 0.09
CA THR A 64 -7.69 7.31 0.21
C THR A 64 -7.09 7.87 1.51
N PRO A 65 -6.78 9.18 1.57
CA PRO A 65 -6.28 9.80 2.79
C PRO A 65 -7.24 9.64 3.97
N GLU A 66 -8.56 9.64 3.73
CA GLU A 66 -9.58 9.41 4.76
C GLU A 66 -9.50 8.00 5.33
N HIS A 67 -9.41 6.99 4.45
CA HIS A 67 -9.27 5.60 4.86
C HIS A 67 -7.99 5.41 5.69
N CYS A 68 -6.87 5.97 5.23
CA CYS A 68 -5.61 5.92 5.95
C CYS A 68 -5.71 6.57 7.34
N ALA A 69 -6.38 7.71 7.48
CA ALA A 69 -6.58 8.36 8.77
C ALA A 69 -7.41 7.51 9.74
N ASP A 70 -8.51 6.92 9.27
CA ASP A 70 -9.37 6.06 10.07
C ASP A 70 -8.58 4.81 10.52
N ARG A 71 -7.75 4.24 9.64
CA ARG A 71 -6.88 3.10 9.95
C ARG A 71 -5.78 3.44 10.96
N ILE A 72 -5.16 4.61 10.86
CA ILE A 72 -4.19 5.10 11.86
C ILE A 72 -4.86 5.19 13.23
N ALA A 73 -6.08 5.73 13.30
CA ALA A 73 -6.81 5.84 14.56
C ALA A 73 -7.08 4.47 15.20
N GLU A 74 -7.48 3.47 14.41
CA GLU A 74 -7.65 2.10 14.91
C GLU A 74 -6.33 1.49 15.39
N MET A 75 -5.24 1.63 14.62
CA MET A 75 -3.92 1.16 15.03
C MET A 75 -3.45 1.81 16.34
N THR A 76 -3.75 3.09 16.55
CA THR A 76 -3.43 3.78 17.81
C THR A 76 -4.19 3.18 19.00
N LYS A 77 -5.47 2.80 18.84
CA LYS A 77 -6.23 2.09 19.89
C LYS A 77 -5.61 0.73 20.24
N LEU A 78 -4.98 0.08 19.27
CA LEU A 78 -4.24 -1.18 19.44
C LEU A 78 -2.83 -0.97 20.00
N GLY A 79 -2.43 0.28 20.30
CA GLY A 79 -1.17 0.60 20.96
C GLY A 79 -0.02 0.97 20.03
N VAL A 80 -0.25 1.08 18.72
CA VAL A 80 0.75 1.60 17.78
C VAL A 80 1.02 3.08 18.07
N ARG A 81 2.31 3.44 18.21
CA ARG A 81 2.73 4.80 18.61
C ARG A 81 3.49 5.56 17.54
N ASN A 82 4.09 4.85 16.59
CA ASN A 82 4.92 5.44 15.55
C ASN A 82 4.65 4.72 14.24
N LEU A 83 4.65 5.48 13.15
CA LEU A 83 4.47 4.98 11.80
C LEU A 83 5.65 5.45 10.97
N TYR A 84 6.14 4.56 10.12
CA TYR A 84 7.06 4.91 9.05
C TYR A 84 6.29 4.88 7.73
N LEU A 85 6.32 5.99 7.00
CA LEU A 85 5.66 6.11 5.70
C LEU A 85 6.72 5.98 4.62
N MET A 86 6.60 4.92 3.82
CA MET A 86 7.35 4.76 2.60
C MET A 86 6.49 5.29 1.45
N ALA A 87 7.00 6.29 0.74
CA ALA A 87 6.32 6.82 -0.44
C ALA A 87 6.26 5.76 -1.55
N PHE A 88 5.24 5.85 -2.40
CA PHE A 88 5.02 4.85 -3.44
C PHE A 88 6.13 4.88 -4.51
N GLN A 89 6.57 6.08 -4.90
CA GLN A 89 7.51 6.25 -6.01
C GLN A 89 8.92 6.55 -5.49
N THR A 90 9.92 5.92 -6.11
CA THR A 90 11.33 6.05 -5.68
C THR A 90 12.07 7.22 -6.31
N PHE A 91 11.68 7.65 -7.51
CA PHE A 91 12.42 8.66 -8.29
C PHE A 91 11.84 10.08 -8.19
N VAL A 92 10.79 10.27 -7.41
CA VAL A 92 10.15 11.57 -7.18
C VAL A 92 9.99 11.81 -5.68
N GLY A 93 9.71 13.05 -5.30
CA GLY A 93 9.43 13.39 -3.92
C GLY A 93 8.08 12.81 -3.46
N PRO A 94 7.83 12.76 -2.15
CA PRO A 94 6.57 12.29 -1.58
C PRO A 94 5.53 13.42 -1.52
N GLU A 95 5.44 14.28 -2.56
CA GLU A 95 4.56 15.45 -2.49
C GLU A 95 3.10 15.05 -2.29
N ALA A 96 2.64 14.01 -2.98
CA ALA A 96 1.28 13.51 -2.87
C ALA A 96 0.98 13.00 -1.45
N GLU A 97 1.86 12.18 -0.87
CA GLU A 97 1.71 11.68 0.49
C GLU A 97 1.80 12.82 1.51
N ARG A 98 2.75 13.74 1.36
CA ARG A 98 2.90 14.91 2.24
C ARG A 98 1.63 15.75 2.23
N ASP A 99 1.08 16.02 1.06
CA ASP A 99 -0.10 16.85 0.89
C ASP A 99 -1.34 16.14 1.45
N ALA A 100 -1.52 14.85 1.17
CA ALA A 100 -2.57 14.03 1.77
C ALA A 100 -2.51 14.04 3.31
N PHE A 101 -1.31 13.92 3.89
CA PHE A 101 -1.14 13.95 5.34
C PHE A 101 -1.44 15.32 5.94
N ARG A 102 -0.94 16.38 5.31
CA ARG A 102 -1.15 17.76 5.75
C ARG A 102 -2.63 18.15 5.69
N ASP A 103 -3.27 17.86 4.57
CA ASP A 103 -4.57 18.44 4.22
C ASP A 103 -5.75 17.58 4.68
N VAL A 104 -5.56 16.26 4.86
CA VAL A 104 -6.65 15.35 5.25
C VAL A 104 -6.32 14.54 6.51
N VAL A 105 -5.20 13.80 6.52
CA VAL A 105 -4.94 12.82 7.59
C VAL A 105 -4.76 13.48 8.94
N PHE A 106 -3.82 14.42 9.07
CA PHE A 106 -3.56 15.08 10.36
C PHE A 106 -4.75 15.88 10.88
N PRO A 107 -5.48 16.66 10.06
CA PRO A 107 -6.72 17.30 10.51
C PRO A 107 -7.71 16.31 11.12
N ARG A 108 -7.95 15.18 10.46
CA ARG A 108 -8.93 14.17 10.89
C ARG A 108 -8.49 13.46 12.18
N LEU A 109 -7.21 13.11 12.30
CA LEU A 109 -6.64 12.55 13.53
C LEU A 109 -6.77 13.52 14.72
N ARG A 110 -6.48 14.81 14.52
CA ARG A 110 -6.67 15.84 15.55
C ARG A 110 -8.13 15.98 15.97
N SER A 111 -9.06 15.95 15.02
CA SER A 111 -10.50 15.97 15.31
C SER A 111 -10.95 14.74 16.11
N ALA A 112 -10.26 13.60 15.95
CA ALA A 112 -10.48 12.39 16.74
C ALA A 112 -9.74 12.41 18.11
N GLY A 113 -9.06 13.50 18.46
CA GLY A 113 -8.31 13.63 19.73
C GLY A 113 -6.94 12.93 19.74
N LEU A 114 -6.46 12.49 18.58
CA LEU A 114 -5.16 11.84 18.41
C LEU A 114 -4.08 12.89 18.07
N ARG A 115 -2.84 12.61 18.48
CA ARG A 115 -1.68 13.50 18.31
C ARG A 115 -0.52 12.78 17.66
#